data_AF-U2F1J0-F1
#
_entry.id   AF-U2F1J0-F1
#
_cell.length_a   1.000
_cell.length_b   1.000
_cell.length_c   1.000
_cell.angle_alpha   90.00
_cell.angle_beta   90.00
_cell.angle_gamma   90.00
#
_symmetry.space_group_name_H-M   'P 1'
#
loop_
_entity.id
_entity.type
_entity.pdbx_description
1 polymer ?
#
loop_
_entity_poly.entity_id
_entity_poly.type
_entity_poly.pdbx_seq_one_letter_code
_entity_poly.pdbx_strand_id
1 'polypeptide(L)'
;MKILNLFAGLGGNRKYWDEVAREKGINIEVTAVEFDPEVAKAYAKRYPNDNVIVGDAWDYAAKNYLDFDFIWASPPCQSHSRLNFCNNSRNETTRVLPDFRLYELISYLKTFCKKAFVVENVVPYYDPLIKPTAEIGRHYFWSSFALDEINTPAFRVIKHVKNADFKDFSLDEFKIKNKRQAIRNEVDYEIGKKIFERYLESR
;
A
#
# COMPACT_ATOMS: atom_id res chain seq x y z
N MET A 1 -13.27 14.09 4.72
CA MET A 1 -12.89 12.77 5.24
C MET A 1 -11.38 12.69 5.27
N LYS A 2 -10.78 12.39 6.41
CA LYS A 2 -9.33 12.32 6.57
C LYS A 2 -8.83 10.91 6.27
N ILE A 3 -7.89 10.78 5.34
CA ILE A 3 -7.33 9.49 4.93
C ILE A 3 -5.84 9.46 5.22
N LEU A 4 -5.37 8.39 5.84
CA LEU A 4 -3.95 8.14 6.08
C LEU A 4 -3.43 7.05 5.14
N ASN A 5 -2.46 7.39 4.30
CA ASN A 5 -1.77 6.46 3.42
C ASN A 5 -0.35 6.18 3.94
N LEU A 6 -0.18 5.07 4.68
CA LEU A 6 1.08 4.65 5.28
C LEU A 6 1.90 3.83 4.28
N PHE A 7 3.22 4.05 4.30
CA PHE A 7 4.15 3.42 3.36
C PHE A 7 3.77 3.74 1.92
N ALA A 8 3.54 5.03 1.66
CA ALA A 8 2.83 5.50 0.48
C ALA A 8 3.54 5.18 -0.85
N GLY A 9 4.87 5.05 -0.85
CA GLY A 9 5.64 4.83 -2.06
C GLY A 9 5.33 5.91 -3.10
N LEU A 10 4.99 5.50 -4.33
CA LEU A 10 4.58 6.41 -5.41
C LEU A 10 3.05 6.62 -5.48
N GLY A 11 2.29 6.08 -4.52
CA GLY A 11 0.85 6.31 -4.37
C GLY A 11 -0.06 5.53 -5.32
N GLY A 12 0.33 4.32 -5.73
CA GLY A 12 -0.48 3.53 -6.66
C GLY A 12 -1.92 3.28 -6.19
N ASN A 13 -2.11 2.91 -4.92
CA ASN A 13 -3.44 2.74 -4.30
C ASN A 13 -4.29 4.03 -4.35
N ARG A 14 -3.65 5.19 -4.20
CA ARG A 14 -4.29 6.51 -4.11
C ARG A 14 -4.86 7.01 -5.43
N LYS A 15 -4.37 6.52 -6.58
CA LYS A 15 -4.59 7.08 -7.93
C LYS A 15 -6.04 7.52 -8.24
N TYR A 16 -7.05 6.74 -7.86
CA TYR A 16 -8.45 6.99 -8.23
C TYR A 16 -9.34 7.46 -7.07
N TRP A 17 -8.79 7.68 -5.88
CA TRP A 17 -9.61 8.08 -4.73
C TRP A 17 -10.31 9.44 -4.92
N ASP A 18 -9.70 10.41 -5.63
CA ASP A 18 -10.35 11.69 -5.93
C ASP A 18 -11.57 11.53 -6.86
N GLU A 19 -11.45 10.65 -7.85
CA GLU A 19 -12.55 10.32 -8.77
C GLU A 19 -13.72 9.70 -8.01
N VAL A 20 -13.45 8.67 -7.20
CA VAL A 20 -14.45 7.98 -6.37
C VAL A 20 -15.09 8.96 -5.36
N ALA A 21 -14.29 9.79 -4.71
CA ALA A 21 -14.79 10.76 -3.74
C ALA A 21 -15.72 11.79 -4.39
N ARG A 22 -15.33 12.30 -5.57
CA ARG A 22 -16.15 13.23 -6.35
C ARG A 22 -17.47 12.61 -6.81
N GLU A 23 -17.47 11.37 -7.27
CA GLU A 23 -18.69 10.65 -7.66
C GLU A 23 -19.66 10.48 -6.51
N LYS A 24 -19.15 10.34 -5.28
CA LYS A 24 -19.96 10.24 -4.06
C LYS A 24 -20.26 11.60 -3.39
N GLY A 25 -19.78 12.71 -3.95
CA GLY A 25 -19.97 14.05 -3.38
C GLY A 25 -19.24 14.27 -2.05
N ILE A 26 -18.12 13.57 -1.82
CA ILE A 26 -17.34 13.63 -0.58
C ILE A 26 -16.02 14.36 -0.83
N ASN A 27 -15.62 15.23 0.09
CA ASN A 27 -14.27 15.80 0.11
C ASN A 27 -13.32 14.91 0.91
N ILE A 28 -12.14 14.65 0.38
CA ILE A 28 -11.09 13.87 1.03
C ILE A 28 -9.84 14.72 1.27
N GLU A 29 -9.20 14.49 2.42
CA GLU A 29 -7.94 15.09 2.82
C GLU A 29 -6.97 13.94 3.09
N VAL A 30 -5.97 13.79 2.24
CA VAL A 30 -5.05 12.65 2.30
C VAL A 30 -3.73 13.08 2.93
N THR A 31 -3.29 12.33 3.95
CA THR A 31 -1.95 12.40 4.50
C THR A 31 -1.19 11.15 4.10
N ALA A 32 -0.08 11.31 3.39
CA ALA A 32 0.79 10.24 2.95
C ALA A 32 2.09 10.22 3.76
N VAL A 33 2.52 9.05 4.21
CA VAL A 33 3.78 8.89 4.97
C VAL A 33 4.73 8.01 4.19
N GLU A 34 5.90 8.55 3.86
CA GLU A 34 6.96 7.87 3.12
C GLU A 34 8.32 8.13 3.78
N PHE A 35 9.16 7.10 3.89
CA PHE A 35 10.43 7.20 4.58
C PHE A 35 11.52 7.80 3.68
N ASP A 36 11.56 7.45 2.40
CA ASP A 36 12.56 7.94 1.45
C ASP A 36 12.18 9.37 0.96
N PRO A 37 12.99 10.41 1.24
CA PRO A 37 12.66 11.78 0.85
C PRO A 37 12.52 11.98 -0.66
N GLU A 38 13.24 11.24 -1.50
CA GLU A 38 13.15 11.35 -2.95
C GLU A 38 11.88 10.68 -3.50
N VAL A 39 11.46 9.57 -2.89
CA VAL A 39 10.17 8.93 -3.20
C VAL A 39 9.02 9.82 -2.72
N ALA A 40 9.12 10.42 -1.54
CA ALA A 40 8.13 11.35 -1.02
C ALA A 40 7.97 12.60 -1.92
N LYS A 41 9.07 13.15 -2.46
CA LYS A 41 9.01 14.22 -3.47
C LYS A 41 8.30 13.78 -4.74
N ALA A 42 8.56 12.57 -5.20
CA ALA A 42 7.88 11.99 -6.36
C ALA A 42 6.38 11.83 -6.11
N TYR A 43 5.99 11.32 -4.94
CA TYR A 43 4.59 11.28 -4.51
C TYR A 43 3.97 12.67 -4.50
N ALA A 44 4.61 13.65 -3.85
CA ALA A 44 4.09 15.02 -3.71
C ALA A 44 3.89 15.70 -5.07
N LYS A 45 4.81 15.48 -6.04
CA LYS A 45 4.63 15.99 -7.40
C LYS A 45 3.43 15.35 -8.10
N ARG A 46 3.18 14.08 -7.83
CA ARG A 46 2.05 13.34 -8.40
C ARG A 46 0.71 13.74 -7.77
N TYR A 47 0.71 14.05 -6.48
CA TYR A 47 -0.46 14.41 -5.68
C TYR A 47 -0.21 15.73 -4.91
N PRO A 48 -0.25 16.88 -5.58
CA PRO A 48 0.15 18.16 -4.97
C PRO A 48 -0.78 18.67 -3.86
N ASN A 49 -1.99 18.11 -3.76
CA ASN A 49 -2.97 18.46 -2.73
C ASN A 49 -2.89 17.56 -1.49
N ASP A 50 -2.11 16.47 -1.54
CA ASP A 50 -1.94 15.57 -0.41
C ASP A 50 -0.90 16.15 0.57
N ASN A 51 -1.12 15.97 1.87
CA ASN A 51 -0.14 16.29 2.91
C ASN A 51 0.91 15.18 2.98
N VAL A 52 2.15 15.47 2.59
CA VAL A 52 3.22 14.45 2.54
C VAL A 52 4.17 14.60 3.71
N ILE A 53 4.33 13.52 4.46
CA ILE A 53 5.18 13.44 5.64
C ILE A 53 6.36 12.52 5.35
N VAL A 54 7.57 13.06 5.47
CA VAL A 54 8.80 12.28 5.36
C VAL A 54 9.16 11.73 6.74
N GLY A 55 9.00 10.42 6.95
CA GLY A 55 9.24 9.83 8.26
C GLY A 55 8.90 8.35 8.37
N ASP A 56 9.06 7.80 9.57
CA ASP A 56 8.73 6.42 9.85
C ASP A 56 7.19 6.24 9.98
N ALA A 57 6.63 5.50 9.03
CA ALA A 57 5.19 5.19 9.00
C ALA A 57 4.74 4.29 10.16
N TRP A 58 5.62 3.45 10.74
CA TRP A 58 5.29 2.66 11.93
C TRP A 58 5.01 3.58 13.13
N ASP A 59 5.95 4.50 13.40
CA ASP A 59 5.82 5.51 14.45
C ASP A 59 4.64 6.45 14.21
N TYR A 60 4.43 6.86 12.95
CA TYR A 60 3.34 7.75 12.61
C TYR A 60 1.97 7.10 12.85
N ALA A 61 1.83 5.83 12.48
CA ALA A 61 0.62 5.05 12.74
C ALA A 61 0.32 4.97 14.25
N ALA A 62 1.32 4.63 15.06
CA ALA A 62 1.16 4.50 16.52
C ALA A 62 0.66 5.81 17.17
N LYS A 63 1.17 6.97 16.70
CA LYS A 63 0.88 8.28 17.30
C LYS A 63 -0.41 8.93 16.78
N ASN A 64 -0.80 8.68 15.53
CA ASN A 64 -1.81 9.50 14.86
C ASN A 64 -3.01 8.73 14.30
N TYR A 65 -3.10 7.40 14.44
CA TYR A 65 -4.18 6.61 13.81
C TYR A 65 -5.62 7.07 14.15
N LEU A 66 -5.82 7.71 15.31
CA LEU A 66 -7.14 8.18 15.77
C LEU A 66 -7.67 9.38 14.98
N ASP A 67 -6.80 10.14 14.32
CA ASP A 67 -7.17 11.39 13.65
C ASP A 67 -7.75 11.18 12.24
N PHE A 68 -7.81 9.93 11.78
CA PHE A 68 -8.18 9.57 10.42
C PHE A 68 -9.46 8.74 10.38
N ASP A 69 -10.24 8.97 9.33
CA ASP A 69 -11.47 8.22 9.06
C ASP A 69 -11.20 6.88 8.37
N PHE A 70 -10.15 6.85 7.54
CA PHE A 70 -9.71 5.69 6.78
C PHE A 70 -8.19 5.60 6.77
N ILE A 71 -7.64 4.41 6.99
CA ILE A 71 -6.21 4.13 6.95
C ILE A 71 -5.92 3.06 5.91
N TRP A 72 -5.01 3.35 4.99
CA TRP A 72 -4.38 2.36 4.12
C TRP A 72 -2.92 2.18 4.55
N ALA A 73 -2.45 0.93 4.64
CA ALA A 73 -1.04 0.64 4.88
C ALA A 73 -0.52 -0.44 3.92
N SER A 74 0.58 -0.16 3.22
CA SER A 74 1.30 -1.13 2.37
C SER A 74 2.75 -1.30 2.86
N PRO A 75 2.98 -1.87 4.06
CA PRO A 75 4.31 -2.04 4.62
C PRO A 75 5.22 -2.88 3.71
N PRO A 76 6.57 -2.75 3.82
CA PRO A 76 7.50 -3.48 2.97
C PRO A 76 7.26 -4.99 2.93
N CYS A 77 7.20 -5.57 1.72
CA CYS A 77 6.81 -6.96 1.48
C CYS A 77 7.98 -7.92 1.14
N GLN A 78 9.20 -7.38 1.00
CA GLN A 78 10.32 -8.06 0.34
C GLN A 78 10.75 -9.34 1.06
N SER A 79 10.79 -9.33 2.39
CA SER A 79 11.16 -10.48 3.22
C SER A 79 10.06 -11.56 3.27
N HIS A 80 8.83 -11.26 2.83
CA HIS A 80 7.69 -12.16 2.83
C HIS A 80 7.44 -12.83 1.47
N SER A 81 7.90 -12.21 0.37
CA SER A 81 7.54 -12.62 -0.98
C SER A 81 7.98 -14.04 -1.35
N ARG A 82 7.09 -14.80 -2.01
CA ARG A 82 7.41 -16.09 -2.66
C ARG A 82 8.55 -15.99 -3.68
N LEU A 83 8.70 -14.84 -4.36
CA LEU A 83 9.84 -14.63 -5.27
C LEU A 83 11.17 -14.59 -4.50
N ASN A 84 11.19 -13.96 -3.34
CA ASN A 84 12.37 -13.93 -2.49
C ASN A 84 12.67 -15.32 -1.95
N PHE A 85 11.64 -16.07 -1.54
CA PHE A 85 11.78 -17.48 -1.16
C PHE A 85 12.41 -18.33 -2.28
N CYS A 86 11.92 -18.22 -3.52
CA CYS A 86 12.50 -18.94 -4.67
C CYS A 86 13.96 -18.55 -4.98
N ASN A 87 14.35 -17.31 -4.70
CA ASN A 87 15.75 -16.90 -4.82
C ASN A 87 16.60 -17.48 -3.68
N ASN A 88 16.07 -17.46 -2.46
CA ASN A 88 16.70 -17.97 -1.24
C ASN A 88 16.81 -19.50 -1.18
N SER A 89 15.96 -20.21 -1.93
CA SER A 89 16.09 -21.64 -2.14
C SER A 89 17.25 -21.99 -3.08
N ARG A 90 17.70 -21.04 -3.91
CA ARG A 90 18.84 -21.20 -4.84
C ARG A 90 20.16 -20.72 -4.25
N ASN A 91 20.12 -19.80 -3.29
CA ASN A 91 21.29 -19.32 -2.58
C ASN A 91 21.00 -19.13 -1.09
N GLU A 92 21.65 -19.93 -0.24
CA GLU A 92 21.43 -19.88 1.20
C GLU A 92 21.92 -18.57 1.82
N THR A 93 22.90 -17.89 1.20
CA THR A 93 23.50 -16.66 1.74
C THR A 93 22.60 -15.43 1.56
N THR A 94 21.49 -15.54 0.81
CA THR A 94 20.53 -14.45 0.61
C THR A 94 19.29 -14.57 1.51
N ARG A 95 19.22 -15.64 2.32
CA ARG A 95 18.12 -15.87 3.28
C ARG A 95 18.07 -14.74 4.30
N VAL A 96 16.88 -14.15 4.45
CA VAL A 96 16.59 -13.11 5.44
C VAL A 96 15.35 -13.52 6.24
N LEU A 97 15.32 -13.15 7.52
CA LEU A 97 14.13 -13.35 8.35
C LEU A 97 12.96 -12.52 7.80
N PRO A 98 11.73 -13.06 7.82
CA PRO A 98 10.54 -12.28 7.51
C PRO A 98 10.36 -11.16 8.56
N ASP A 99 9.96 -9.97 8.12
CA ASP A 99 9.78 -8.83 9.03
C ASP A 99 8.39 -8.86 9.64
N PHE A 100 8.26 -9.47 10.82
CA PHE A 100 6.97 -9.62 11.49
C PHE A 100 6.41 -8.34 12.11
N ARG A 101 7.05 -7.17 11.93
CA ARG A 101 6.41 -5.88 12.21
C ARG A 101 5.09 -5.72 11.44
N LEU A 102 4.94 -6.38 10.28
CA LEU A 102 3.64 -6.52 9.60
C LEU A 102 2.52 -6.94 10.57
N TYR A 103 2.75 -7.99 11.36
CA TYR A 103 1.75 -8.50 12.30
C TYR A 103 1.59 -7.62 13.53
N GLU A 104 2.63 -6.86 13.92
CA GLU A 104 2.51 -5.83 14.96
C GLU A 104 1.49 -4.77 14.54
N LEU A 105 1.60 -4.20 13.33
CA LEU A 105 0.65 -3.19 12.83
C LEU A 105 -0.75 -3.76 12.66
N ILE A 106 -0.90 -4.98 12.09
CA ILE A 106 -2.21 -5.61 11.96
C ILE A 106 -2.86 -5.81 13.34
N SER A 107 -2.11 -6.31 14.31
CA SER A 107 -2.60 -6.53 15.68
C SER A 107 -2.98 -5.21 16.35
N TYR A 108 -2.14 -4.18 16.18
CA TYR A 108 -2.36 -2.85 16.73
C TYR A 108 -3.66 -2.23 16.16
N LEU A 109 -3.80 -2.19 14.84
CA LEU A 109 -4.98 -1.63 14.18
C LEU A 109 -6.25 -2.42 14.52
N LYS A 110 -6.21 -3.76 14.47
CA LYS A 110 -7.35 -4.60 14.84
C LYS A 110 -7.82 -4.37 16.28
N THR A 111 -6.88 -4.13 17.19
CA THR A 111 -7.20 -3.98 18.62
C THR A 111 -7.71 -2.57 18.93
N PHE A 112 -6.98 -1.56 18.49
CA PHE A 112 -7.15 -0.18 18.96
C PHE A 112 -7.87 0.71 17.94
N CYS A 113 -7.72 0.48 16.64
CA CYS A 113 -8.38 1.30 15.62
C CYS A 113 -9.87 0.95 15.50
N LYS A 114 -10.74 1.89 15.88
CA LYS A 114 -12.20 1.79 15.69
C LYS A 114 -12.68 2.40 14.36
N LYS A 115 -11.76 2.99 13.61
CA LYS A 115 -12.00 3.59 12.29
C LYS A 115 -11.70 2.56 11.20
N ALA A 116 -12.02 2.90 9.95
CA ALA A 116 -11.80 1.98 8.86
C ALA A 116 -10.30 1.85 8.56
N PHE A 117 -9.82 0.62 8.37
CA PHE A 117 -8.46 0.41 7.89
C PHE A 117 -8.36 -0.76 6.91
N VAL A 118 -7.30 -0.73 6.12
CA VAL A 118 -6.82 -1.84 5.30
C VAL A 118 -5.30 -1.91 5.35
N VAL A 119 -4.76 -3.10 5.60
CA VAL A 119 -3.35 -3.43 5.48
C VAL A 119 -3.20 -4.39 4.30
N GLU A 120 -2.31 -4.06 3.37
CA GLU A 120 -2.02 -4.83 2.17
C GLU A 120 -0.59 -5.40 2.25
N ASN A 121 -0.42 -6.66 1.88
CA ASN A 121 0.90 -7.24 1.66
C ASN A 121 0.85 -8.39 0.65
N VAL A 122 1.99 -8.78 0.08
CA VAL A 122 2.08 -9.94 -0.81
C VAL A 122 1.68 -11.22 -0.08
N VAL A 123 1.13 -12.19 -0.82
CA VAL A 123 0.91 -13.54 -0.28
C VAL A 123 2.28 -14.12 0.12
N PRO A 124 2.50 -14.43 1.42
CA PRO A 124 3.78 -14.92 1.92
C PRO A 124 4.09 -16.34 1.44
N TYR A 125 5.33 -16.78 1.66
CA TYR A 125 5.77 -18.16 1.45
C TYR A 125 5.43 -19.10 2.63
N TYR A 126 4.81 -18.58 3.69
CA TYR A 126 4.45 -19.28 4.91
C TYR A 126 2.96 -19.02 5.23
N ASP A 127 2.38 -19.79 6.16
CA ASP A 127 0.98 -19.59 6.56
C ASP A 127 0.82 -18.30 7.39
N PRO A 128 -0.13 -17.41 7.05
CA PRO A 128 -0.25 -16.14 7.73
C PRO A 128 -0.65 -16.30 9.19
N LEU A 129 0.09 -15.66 10.11
CA LEU A 129 -0.17 -15.74 11.56
C LEU A 129 -1.54 -15.19 11.95
N ILE A 130 -2.01 -14.19 11.20
CA ILE A 130 -3.36 -13.61 11.32
C ILE A 130 -4.06 -13.86 10.00
N LYS A 131 -5.23 -14.52 10.05
CA LYS A 131 -6.03 -14.79 8.85
C LYS A 131 -6.36 -13.48 8.11
N PRO A 132 -6.07 -13.37 6.80
CA PRO A 132 -6.44 -12.21 6.01
C PRO A 132 -7.96 -12.14 5.83
N THR A 133 -8.47 -10.92 5.63
CA THR A 133 -9.87 -10.68 5.29
C THR A 133 -10.15 -11.13 3.86
N ALA A 134 -9.23 -10.87 2.92
CA ALA A 134 -9.33 -11.31 1.54
C ALA A 134 -7.97 -11.61 0.91
N GLU A 135 -7.99 -12.52 -0.06
CA GLU A 135 -6.92 -12.74 -1.03
C GLU A 135 -7.36 -12.16 -2.37
N ILE A 136 -6.68 -11.11 -2.83
CA ILE A 136 -6.99 -10.49 -4.13
C ILE A 136 -5.73 -10.62 -4.98
N GLY A 137 -5.79 -11.53 -5.94
CA GLY A 137 -4.68 -11.88 -6.83
C GLY A 137 -3.43 -12.36 -6.09
N ARG A 138 -2.40 -11.52 -5.98
CA ARG A 138 -1.11 -11.88 -5.34
C ARG A 138 -0.90 -11.27 -3.97
N HIS A 139 -1.93 -10.62 -3.41
CA HIS A 139 -1.84 -9.90 -2.16
C HIS A 139 -2.93 -10.35 -1.18
N TYR A 140 -2.58 -10.32 0.09
CA TYR A 140 -3.47 -10.43 1.23
C TYR A 140 -3.84 -9.05 1.74
N PHE A 141 -5.09 -8.95 2.19
CA PHE A 141 -5.66 -7.75 2.76
C PHE A 141 -6.22 -8.06 4.14
N TRP A 142 -5.87 -7.26 5.14
CA TRP A 142 -6.47 -7.26 6.47
C TRP A 142 -7.21 -5.95 6.67
N SER A 143 -8.53 -6.01 6.71
CA SER A 143 -9.39 -4.84 6.80
C SER A 143 -10.37 -4.92 7.97
N SER A 144 -10.88 -3.77 8.39
CA SER A 144 -11.94 -3.64 9.39
C SER A 144 -13.36 -3.78 8.83
N PHE A 145 -13.49 -3.95 7.51
CA PHE A 145 -14.75 -4.09 6.77
C PHE A 145 -14.63 -5.22 5.74
N ALA A 146 -15.77 -5.74 5.29
CA ALA A 146 -15.82 -6.87 4.35
C ALA A 146 -15.30 -6.48 2.96
N LEU A 147 -14.48 -7.35 2.36
CA LEU A 147 -13.88 -7.18 1.03
C LEU A 147 -14.43 -8.20 0.02
N ASP A 148 -15.62 -8.74 0.27
CA ASP A 148 -16.23 -9.78 -0.56
C ASP A 148 -16.41 -9.31 -2.01
N GLU A 149 -16.36 -10.20 -2.98
CA GLU A 149 -16.66 -9.89 -4.40
C GLU A 149 -15.67 -8.95 -5.12
N ILE A 150 -14.56 -8.54 -4.50
CA ILE A 150 -13.50 -7.81 -5.20
C ILE A 150 -12.69 -8.80 -6.05
N ASN A 151 -13.14 -9.03 -7.27
CA ASN A 151 -12.39 -9.80 -8.27
C ASN A 151 -11.74 -8.84 -9.29
N THR A 152 -10.44 -9.02 -9.53
CA THR A 152 -9.74 -8.32 -10.61
C THR A 152 -9.32 -9.34 -11.67
N PRO A 153 -9.97 -9.34 -12.85
CA PRO A 153 -9.50 -10.15 -13.97
C PRO A 153 -8.17 -9.57 -14.43
N ALA A 154 -7.09 -10.31 -14.17
CA ALA A 154 -5.69 -9.98 -14.45
C ALA A 154 -5.07 -8.87 -13.60
N PHE A 155 -4.37 -9.27 -12.53
CA PHE A 155 -3.29 -8.46 -11.97
C PHE A 155 -2.33 -8.05 -13.08
N ARG A 156 -1.96 -6.77 -13.15
CA ARG A 156 -0.97 -6.27 -14.09
C ARG A 156 0.40 -6.86 -13.74
N VAL A 157 0.75 -8.01 -14.31
CA VAL A 157 2.10 -8.56 -14.18
C VAL A 157 3.00 -7.74 -15.11
N ILE A 158 3.64 -6.71 -14.59
CA ILE A 158 4.64 -5.95 -15.34
C ILE A 158 5.89 -6.83 -15.50
N LYS A 159 5.90 -7.67 -16.56
CA LYS A 159 6.99 -8.63 -16.85
C LYS A 159 8.30 -7.91 -17.20
N HIS A 160 8.20 -6.76 -17.87
CA HIS A 160 9.31 -5.84 -18.14
C HIS A 160 8.86 -4.47 -17.68
N VAL A 161 9.61 -3.87 -16.75
CA VAL A 161 9.36 -2.51 -16.25
C VAL A 161 10.42 -1.62 -16.90
N LYS A 162 10.00 -0.80 -17.84
CA LYS A 162 10.72 0.35 -18.37
C LYS A 162 10.14 1.61 -17.72
N ASN A 163 10.94 2.65 -17.52
CA ASN A 163 10.41 3.95 -17.04
C ASN A 163 9.26 4.45 -17.94
N ALA A 164 9.32 4.15 -19.25
CA ALA A 164 8.27 4.48 -20.22
C ALA A 164 6.96 3.67 -20.10
N ASP A 165 6.94 2.58 -19.32
CA ASP A 165 5.70 1.81 -19.09
C ASP A 165 4.73 2.58 -18.17
N PHE A 166 5.26 3.55 -17.43
CA PHE A 166 4.48 4.60 -16.77
C PHE A 166 4.33 5.78 -17.73
N LYS A 167 3.26 5.74 -18.52
CA LYS A 167 2.91 6.84 -19.43
C LYS A 167 2.45 8.10 -18.68
N ASP A 168 2.08 7.99 -17.40
CA ASP A 168 1.45 9.05 -16.63
C ASP A 168 2.39 9.82 -15.68
N PHE A 169 3.59 9.29 -15.37
CA PHE A 169 4.52 9.95 -14.44
C PHE A 169 5.98 9.51 -14.64
N SER A 170 6.87 10.44 -15.00
CA SER A 170 8.31 10.16 -15.13
C SER A 170 9.03 10.32 -13.79
N LEU A 171 9.94 9.39 -13.51
CA LEU A 171 10.82 9.44 -12.34
C LEU A 171 12.20 10.03 -12.63
N ASP A 172 12.47 10.50 -13.86
CA ASP A 172 13.83 10.82 -14.32
C ASP A 172 14.49 11.93 -13.50
N GLU A 173 13.71 12.92 -13.07
CA GLU A 173 14.17 14.06 -12.27
C GLU A 173 14.43 13.74 -10.79
N PHE A 174 13.99 12.58 -10.27
CA PHE A 174 14.17 12.20 -8.87
C PHE A 174 15.41 11.31 -8.68
N LYS A 175 16.12 11.50 -7.57
CA LYS A 175 17.34 10.74 -7.22
C LYS A 175 17.01 9.44 -6.48
N ILE A 176 15.95 8.74 -6.91
CA ILE A 176 15.55 7.45 -6.34
C ILE A 176 16.57 6.37 -6.75
N LYS A 177 17.17 5.70 -5.76
CA LYS A 177 18.23 4.70 -5.98
C LYS A 177 17.80 3.55 -6.91
N ASN A 178 16.58 3.03 -6.71
CA ASN A 178 16.04 1.92 -7.50
C ASN A 178 14.64 2.26 -8.03
N LYS A 179 14.60 3.08 -9.10
CA LYS A 179 13.34 3.50 -9.77
C LYS A 179 12.48 2.30 -10.19
N ARG A 180 13.11 1.25 -10.72
CA ARG A 180 12.41 0.03 -11.14
C ARG A 180 11.70 -0.66 -9.98
N GLN A 181 12.34 -0.71 -8.80
CA GLN A 181 11.74 -1.30 -7.62
C GLN A 181 10.64 -0.43 -7.04
N ALA A 182 10.84 0.90 -6.98
CA ALA A 182 9.79 1.84 -6.55
C ALA A 182 8.51 1.66 -7.37
N ILE A 183 8.65 1.54 -8.69
CA ILE A 183 7.55 1.26 -9.62
C ILE A 183 6.89 -0.10 -9.33
N ARG A 184 7.69 -1.16 -9.13
CA ARG A 184 7.15 -2.51 -8.88
C ARG A 184 6.43 -2.66 -7.56
N ASN A 185 6.71 -1.78 -6.61
CA ASN A 185 6.11 -1.79 -5.28
C ASN A 185 4.79 -1.03 -5.24
N GLU A 186 4.39 -0.34 -6.31
CA GLU A 186 3.07 0.29 -6.35
C GLU A 186 1.95 -0.74 -6.30
N VAL A 187 0.97 -0.46 -5.46
CA VAL A 187 -0.31 -1.15 -5.47
C VAL A 187 -1.00 -0.87 -6.81
N ASP A 188 -1.67 -1.89 -7.34
CA ASP A 188 -2.49 -1.75 -8.54
C ASP A 188 -3.59 -0.70 -8.33
N TYR A 189 -3.70 0.23 -9.27
CA TYR A 189 -4.59 1.39 -9.12
C TYR A 189 -6.06 0.98 -9.01
N GLU A 190 -6.47 -0.05 -9.75
CA GLU A 190 -7.86 -0.53 -9.75
C GLU A 190 -8.22 -1.22 -8.43
N ILE A 191 -7.24 -1.86 -7.78
CA ILE A 191 -7.43 -2.42 -6.44
C ILE A 191 -7.60 -1.30 -5.42
N GLY A 192 -6.75 -0.27 -5.50
CA GLY A 192 -6.89 0.94 -4.68
C GLY A 192 -8.26 1.59 -4.84
N LYS A 193 -8.78 1.66 -6.07
CA LYS A 193 -10.13 2.15 -6.39
C LYS A 193 -11.22 1.30 -5.73
N LYS A 194 -11.26 0.00 -6.05
CA LYS A 194 -12.32 -0.92 -5.59
C LYS A 194 -12.40 -1.05 -4.08
N ILE A 195 -11.25 -1.07 -3.40
CA ILE A 195 -11.22 -1.15 -1.93
C ILE A 195 -11.76 0.16 -1.32
N PHE A 196 -11.44 1.31 -1.91
CA PHE A 196 -11.96 2.58 -1.44
C PHE A 196 -13.46 2.72 -1.70
N GLU A 197 -13.95 2.32 -2.87
CA GLU A 197 -15.40 2.22 -3.17
C GLU A 197 -16.10 1.34 -2.14
N ARG A 198 -15.56 0.15 -1.88
CA ARG A 198 -16.14 -0.78 -0.90
C ARG A 198 -16.18 -0.21 0.51
N TYR A 199 -15.13 0.49 0.92
CA TYR A 199 -15.14 1.19 2.19
C TYR A 199 -16.29 2.21 2.27
N LEU A 200 -16.49 3.01 1.24
CA LEU A 200 -17.58 4.00 1.20
C LEU A 200 -18.97 3.35 1.20
N GLU A 201 -19.12 2.15 0.63
CA GLU A 201 -20.36 1.35 0.67
C GLU A 201 -20.62 0.70 2.02
N SER A 202 -19.57 0.44 2.81
CA SER A 202 -19.67 -0.18 4.14
C SER A 202 -20.06 0.78 5.27
N ARG A 203 -20.14 2.09 4.97
CA ARG A 203 -20.56 3.14 5.90
C ARG A 203 -22.08 3.27 5.95
#